data_AF-A0A7W9WC19-F1
#
_entry.id   AF-A0A7W9WC19-F1
#
_cell.length_a   1.000
_cell.length_b   1.000
_cell.length_c   1.000
_cell.angle_alpha   90.00
_cell.angle_beta   90.00
_cell.angle_gamma   90.00
#
_symmetry.space_group_name_H-M   'P 1'
#
loop_
_entity.id
_entity.type
_entity.pdbx_description
1 polymer ?
#
loop_
_entity_poly.entity_id
_entity_poly.type
_entity_poly.pdbx_seq_one_letter_code
_entity_poly.pdbx_strand_id
1 'polypeptide(L)'
;MATRTAYQKQADKRTKDALKLRARFDARVRKYATALVAALAGAEDARIRINRLNTLYGVDISTETLLVHEVRVANLGGQLSGLMAESTPGAEPQLFNPTPNGNGGAILAPEAVFGEKPADGAPGGGGSVEALYDTALNGPNGEGAGVTLAASAGDVLRFNALPDGGSAPATMDVFVGGQQVASVACLDRYTGKLFSFTTGGVTHTGSFAAVVNFAAVQM
;
A
#
# COMPACT_ATOMS: atom_id res chain seq x y z
N MET A 1 -19.19 20.45 -31.58
CA MET A 1 -18.31 19.43 -30.97
C MET A 1 -19.19 18.47 -30.19
N ALA A 2 -19.08 17.16 -30.41
CA ALA A 2 -19.86 16.18 -29.66
C ALA A 2 -19.52 16.28 -28.17
N THR A 3 -20.54 16.44 -27.32
CA THR A 3 -20.38 16.53 -25.86
C THR A 3 -19.85 15.20 -25.33
N ARG A 4 -18.68 15.21 -24.68
CA ARG A 4 -18.11 14.01 -24.05
C ARG A 4 -19.07 13.45 -23.00
N THR A 5 -19.28 12.13 -23.03
CA THR A 5 -20.14 11.42 -22.07
C THR A 5 -19.52 11.41 -20.67
N ALA A 6 -20.33 11.11 -19.64
CA ALA A 6 -19.83 10.97 -18.27
C ALA A 6 -18.76 9.87 -18.16
N TYR A 7 -18.97 8.76 -18.88
CA TYR A 7 -18.00 7.69 -19.07
C TYR A 7 -16.65 8.20 -19.62
N GLN A 8 -16.67 8.96 -20.72
CA GLN A 8 -15.45 9.48 -21.34
C GLN A 8 -14.70 10.44 -20.42
N LYS A 9 -15.43 11.29 -19.69
CA LYS A 9 -14.83 12.20 -18.69
C LYS A 9 -14.20 11.44 -17.53
N GLN A 10 -14.82 10.36 -17.05
CA GLN A 10 -14.26 9.51 -16.01
C GLN A 10 -12.99 8.78 -16.49
N ALA A 11 -13.02 8.20 -17.70
CA ALA A 11 -11.88 7.52 -18.30
C ALA A 11 -10.69 8.48 -18.50
N ASP A 12 -10.95 9.69 -19.01
CA ASP A 12 -9.93 10.75 -19.17
C ASP A 12 -9.30 11.12 -17.82
N LYS A 13 -10.12 11.28 -16.78
CA LYS A 13 -9.65 11.62 -15.43
C LYS A 13 -8.75 10.51 -14.86
N ARG A 14 -9.24 9.26 -14.86
CA ARG A 14 -8.50 8.09 -14.36
C ARG A 14 -7.16 7.93 -15.07
N THR A 15 -7.15 8.06 -16.40
CA THR A 15 -5.94 7.99 -17.22
C THR A 15 -4.95 9.09 -16.86
N LYS A 16 -5.43 10.34 -16.75
CA LYS A 16 -4.58 11.48 -16.39
C LYS A 16 -3.95 11.32 -15.02
N ASP A 17 -4.72 10.87 -14.03
CA ASP A 17 -4.24 10.72 -12.66
C ASP A 17 -3.25 9.55 -12.54
N ALA A 18 -3.49 8.43 -13.21
CA ALA A 18 -2.54 7.31 -13.29
C ALA A 18 -1.20 7.73 -13.91
N LEU A 19 -1.23 8.50 -15.00
CA LEU A 19 0.00 8.98 -15.65
C LEU A 19 0.78 9.97 -14.78
N LYS A 20 0.09 10.86 -14.07
CA LYS A 20 0.74 11.74 -13.09
C LYS A 20 1.40 10.94 -11.97
N LEU A 21 0.74 9.88 -11.49
CA LEU A 21 1.26 9.03 -10.43
C LEU A 21 2.54 8.32 -10.89
N ARG A 22 2.50 7.70 -12.08
CA ARG A 22 3.67 7.12 -12.74
C ARG A 22 4.82 8.12 -12.83
N ALA A 23 4.58 9.29 -13.45
CA ALA A 23 5.60 10.31 -13.64
C ALA A 23 6.23 10.77 -12.31
N ARG A 24 5.41 10.90 -11.25
CA ARG A 24 5.90 11.27 -9.91
C ARG A 24 6.84 10.21 -9.34
N PHE A 25 6.51 8.93 -9.46
CA PHE A 25 7.35 7.86 -8.93
C PHE A 25 8.58 7.62 -9.81
N ASP A 26 8.48 7.74 -11.13
CA ASP A 26 9.63 7.69 -12.04
C ASP A 26 10.66 8.77 -11.67
N ALA A 27 10.20 9.99 -11.41
CA ALA A 27 11.06 11.08 -10.95
C ALA A 27 11.72 10.78 -9.60
N ARG A 28 11.01 10.14 -8.67
CA ARG A 28 11.55 9.74 -7.36
C ARG A 28 12.59 8.63 -7.49
N VAL A 29 12.32 7.62 -8.29
CA VAL A 29 13.26 6.51 -8.56
C VAL A 29 14.55 7.08 -9.11
N ARG A 30 14.50 7.95 -10.12
CA ARG A 30 15.69 8.60 -10.67
C ARG A 30 16.45 9.41 -9.61
N LYS A 31 15.75 10.20 -8.79
CA LYS A 31 16.38 10.96 -7.69
C LYS A 31 17.12 10.05 -6.71
N TYR A 32 16.49 8.98 -6.25
CA TYR A 32 17.11 8.08 -5.27
C TYR A 32 18.23 7.24 -5.87
N ALA A 33 18.09 6.85 -7.13
CA ALA A 33 19.14 6.16 -7.86
C ALA A 33 20.40 7.04 -7.99
N THR A 34 20.26 8.31 -8.38
CA THR A 34 21.39 9.26 -8.40
C THR A 34 22.02 9.44 -7.01
N ALA A 35 21.20 9.56 -5.97
CA ALA A 35 21.70 9.71 -4.60
C ALA A 35 22.48 8.47 -4.13
N LEU A 36 22.01 7.26 -4.46
CA LEU A 36 22.70 6.02 -4.14
C LEU A 36 24.05 5.93 -4.87
N VAL A 37 24.10 6.24 -6.16
CA VAL A 37 25.35 6.26 -6.94
C VAL A 37 26.37 7.21 -6.31
N ALA A 38 25.92 8.43 -5.92
CA ALA A 38 26.79 9.39 -5.26
C ALA A 38 27.31 8.89 -3.89
N ALA A 39 26.45 8.24 -3.09
CA ALA A 39 26.84 7.67 -1.81
C ALA A 39 27.88 6.54 -1.97
N LEU A 40 27.73 5.70 -3.00
CA LEU A 40 28.69 4.63 -3.31
C LEU A 40 30.04 5.18 -3.74
N ALA A 41 30.08 6.27 -4.51
CA ALA A 41 31.33 6.96 -4.83
C ALA A 41 32.03 7.50 -3.57
N GLY A 42 31.27 8.12 -2.64
CA GLY A 42 31.82 8.58 -1.37
C GLY A 42 32.32 7.43 -0.47
N ALA A 43 31.68 6.27 -0.52
CA ALA A 43 32.14 5.09 0.21
C ALA A 43 33.46 4.54 -0.36
N GLU A 44 33.63 4.57 -1.68
CA GLU A 44 34.88 4.22 -2.34
C GLU A 44 36.03 5.16 -1.94
N ASP A 45 35.77 6.47 -1.89
CA ASP A 45 36.75 7.46 -1.41
C ASP A 45 37.17 7.20 0.05
N ALA A 46 36.19 6.87 0.91
CA ALA A 46 36.47 6.53 2.31
C ALA A 46 37.35 5.27 2.41
N ARG A 47 37.03 4.24 1.62
CA ARG A 47 37.79 2.99 1.53
C ARG A 47 39.25 3.24 1.14
N ILE A 48 39.49 4.08 0.12
CA ILE A 48 40.84 4.48 -0.32
C ILE A 48 41.60 5.17 0.82
N ARG A 49 40.95 6.10 1.54
CA ARG A 49 41.59 6.80 2.67
C ARG A 49 41.93 5.86 3.81
N ILE A 50 41.02 4.97 4.19
CA ILE A 50 41.27 3.98 5.27
C ILE A 50 42.40 3.03 4.87
N ASN A 51 42.41 2.53 3.63
CA ASN A 51 43.52 1.72 3.10
C ASN A 51 44.87 2.45 3.19
N ARG A 52 44.88 3.75 2.89
CA ARG A 52 46.09 4.57 3.02
C ARG A 52 46.54 4.70 4.47
N LEU A 53 45.62 4.87 5.42
CA LEU A 53 45.93 4.89 6.85
C LEU A 53 46.51 3.55 7.31
N ASN A 54 45.89 2.44 6.92
CA ASN A 54 46.37 1.09 7.23
C ASN A 54 47.82 0.89 6.74
N THR A 55 48.11 1.35 5.52
CA THR A 55 49.46 1.27 4.92
C THR A 55 50.47 2.17 5.64
N LEU A 56 50.10 3.40 5.97
CA LEU A 56 51.03 4.39 6.56
C LEU A 56 51.38 4.06 8.02
N TYR A 57 50.41 3.56 8.78
CA TYR A 57 50.53 3.39 10.22
C TYR A 57 50.58 1.93 10.66
N GLY A 58 50.51 0.96 9.73
CA GLY A 58 50.54 -0.47 10.05
C GLY A 58 49.33 -0.93 10.87
N VAL A 59 48.20 -0.22 10.76
CA VAL A 59 46.95 -0.55 11.44
C VAL A 59 46.03 -1.36 10.53
N ASP A 60 45.08 -2.08 11.12
CA ASP A 60 44.07 -2.85 10.37
C ASP A 60 42.67 -2.33 10.69
N ILE A 61 42.31 -1.22 10.06
CA ILE A 61 40.97 -0.62 10.16
C ILE A 61 40.11 -1.17 9.03
N SER A 62 38.89 -1.61 9.36
CA SER A 62 37.92 -2.05 8.35
C SER A 62 37.65 -0.94 7.34
N THR A 63 37.76 -1.27 6.06
CA THR A 63 37.72 -0.31 4.96
C THR A 63 36.30 -0.08 4.44
N GLU A 64 35.37 -0.99 4.74
CA GLU A 64 33.98 -0.94 4.31
C GLU A 64 33.06 -1.72 5.28
N THR A 65 31.75 -1.44 5.22
CA THR A 65 30.73 -2.25 5.89
C THR A 65 30.24 -3.37 4.96
N LEU A 66 29.63 -4.42 5.51
CA LEU A 66 29.12 -5.55 4.73
C LEU A 66 28.18 -5.12 3.59
N LEU A 67 27.24 -4.20 3.87
CA LEU A 67 26.32 -3.69 2.86
C LEU A 67 27.05 -3.00 1.70
N VAL A 68 28.01 -2.13 2.00
CA VAL A 68 28.78 -1.41 0.96
C VAL A 68 29.64 -2.38 0.16
N HIS A 69 30.25 -3.37 0.82
CA HIS A 69 31.01 -4.43 0.17
C HIS A 69 30.15 -5.21 -0.83
N GLU A 70 28.99 -5.71 -0.42
CA GLU A 70 28.10 -6.49 -1.27
C GLU A 70 27.59 -5.67 -2.45
N VAL A 71 27.18 -4.42 -2.22
CA VAL A 71 26.69 -3.51 -3.27
C VAL A 71 27.79 -3.19 -4.30
N ARG A 72 29.04 -3.02 -3.84
CA ARG A 72 30.20 -2.79 -4.70
C ARG A 72 30.56 -4.03 -5.51
N VAL A 73 30.64 -5.20 -4.88
CA VAL A 73 30.95 -6.48 -5.55
C VAL A 73 29.89 -6.81 -6.60
N ALA A 74 28.62 -6.52 -6.33
CA ALA A 74 27.53 -6.66 -7.29
C ALA A 74 27.56 -5.63 -8.44
N ASN A 75 28.46 -4.63 -8.39
CA ASN A 75 28.54 -3.52 -9.34
C ASN A 75 27.21 -2.76 -9.53
N LEU A 76 26.41 -2.65 -8.46
CA LEU A 76 25.07 -2.06 -8.56
C LEU A 76 25.12 -0.58 -8.97
N GLY A 77 26.12 0.17 -8.51
CA GLY A 77 26.30 1.57 -8.89
C GLY A 77 26.56 1.76 -10.39
N GLY A 78 27.35 0.87 -10.99
CA GLY A 78 27.61 0.88 -12.43
C GLY A 78 26.37 0.47 -13.24
N GLN A 79 25.68 -0.59 -12.83
CA GLN A 79 24.44 -1.05 -13.46
C GLN A 79 23.36 0.04 -13.44
N LEU A 80 23.16 0.68 -12.29
CA LEU A 80 22.16 1.73 -12.13
C LEU A 80 22.48 2.98 -12.96
N SER A 81 23.76 3.35 -13.04
CA SER A 81 24.21 4.45 -13.90
C SER A 81 23.96 4.15 -15.38
N GLY A 82 24.21 2.91 -15.82
CA GLY A 82 23.91 2.46 -17.19
C GLY A 82 22.42 2.54 -17.51
N LEU A 83 21.57 1.96 -16.65
CA LEU A 83 20.11 1.97 -16.83
C LEU A 83 19.54 3.40 -16.86
N MET A 84 20.05 4.31 -16.03
CA MET A 84 19.63 5.70 -16.04
C MET A 84 20.08 6.48 -17.28
N ALA A 85 21.19 6.09 -17.89
CA ALA A 85 21.69 6.69 -19.14
C ALA A 85 20.93 6.18 -20.37
N GLU A 86 20.53 4.91 -20.37
CA GLU A 86 19.68 4.30 -21.42
C GLU A 86 18.24 4.82 -21.37
N SER A 87 17.75 5.17 -20.18
CA SER A 87 16.44 5.80 -20.01
C SER A 87 16.49 7.28 -20.42
N THR A 88 15.95 7.63 -21.59
CA THR A 88 15.75 9.02 -21.99
C THR A 88 14.79 9.74 -21.02
N PRO A 89 15.16 10.88 -20.43
CA PRO A 89 14.25 11.68 -19.62
C PRO A 89 13.26 12.40 -20.55
N GLY A 90 12.07 11.85 -20.73
CA GLY A 90 11.06 12.47 -21.57
C GLY A 90 9.90 11.54 -21.84
N ALA A 91 8.69 12.09 -21.77
CA ALA A 91 7.43 11.39 -21.82
C ALA A 91 7.38 10.36 -22.97
N GLU A 92 7.02 9.11 -22.64
CA GLU A 92 6.47 8.23 -23.67
C GLU A 92 5.30 8.99 -24.33
N PRO A 93 5.31 9.12 -25.66
CA PRO A 93 4.28 9.83 -26.38
C PRO A 93 2.94 9.17 -26.05
N GLN A 94 2.09 9.95 -25.38
CA GLN A 94 0.74 9.54 -25.09
C GLN A 94 -0.02 9.49 -26.41
N LEU A 95 -0.09 8.31 -27.02
CA LEU A 95 -1.03 8.01 -28.10
C LEU A 95 -2.43 8.07 -27.50
N PHE A 96 -2.98 9.28 -27.43
CA PHE A 96 -4.37 9.52 -27.05
C PHE A 96 -5.27 8.99 -28.16
N ASN A 97 -5.57 7.70 -28.12
CA ASN A 97 -6.79 7.24 -28.76
C ASN A 97 -7.98 7.70 -27.90
N PRO A 98 -8.97 8.40 -28.48
CA PRO A 98 -10.17 8.76 -27.74
C PRO A 98 -10.89 7.50 -27.29
N THR A 99 -11.24 7.43 -26.00
CA THR A 99 -12.00 6.30 -25.45
C THR A 99 -13.35 6.20 -26.17
N PRO A 100 -13.60 5.13 -26.95
CA PRO A 100 -14.89 4.94 -27.59
C PRO A 100 -15.97 4.78 -26.53
N ASN A 101 -17.19 5.23 -26.83
CA ASN A 101 -18.30 5.12 -25.90
C ASN A 101 -18.84 3.68 -25.83
N GLY A 102 -18.14 2.80 -25.11
CA GLY A 102 -18.44 1.36 -25.04
C GLY A 102 -19.56 0.96 -24.09
N ASN A 103 -20.03 1.87 -23.21
CA ASN A 103 -21.03 1.58 -22.18
C ASN A 103 -22.24 2.55 -22.20
N GLY A 104 -22.63 3.01 -23.39
CA GLY A 104 -23.78 3.92 -23.55
C GLY A 104 -23.63 5.29 -22.87
N GLY A 105 -22.43 5.63 -22.40
CA GLY A 105 -22.11 6.90 -21.73
C GLY A 105 -22.21 6.87 -20.22
N ALA A 106 -22.58 5.73 -19.62
CA ALA A 106 -22.76 5.56 -18.18
C ALA A 106 -21.43 5.51 -17.41
N ILE A 107 -21.39 6.15 -16.25
CA ILE A 107 -20.23 6.16 -15.35
C ILE A 107 -19.97 4.75 -14.79
N LEU A 108 -18.71 4.34 -14.70
CA LEU A 108 -18.30 3.12 -14.03
C LEU A 108 -18.29 3.31 -12.51
N ALA A 109 -18.43 2.19 -11.79
CA ALA A 109 -18.33 2.18 -10.34
C ALA A 109 -16.99 2.79 -9.87
N PRO A 110 -16.99 3.55 -8.76
CA PRO A 110 -15.76 4.08 -8.17
C PRO A 110 -14.75 2.97 -7.86
N GLU A 111 -13.48 3.20 -8.16
CA GLU A 111 -12.42 2.23 -7.87
C GLU A 111 -11.33 2.88 -7.01
N ALA A 112 -11.00 2.22 -5.90
CA ALA A 112 -10.03 2.71 -4.93
C ALA A 112 -8.63 2.92 -5.53
N VAL A 113 -8.26 2.16 -6.57
CA VAL A 113 -6.96 2.30 -7.26
C VAL A 113 -6.78 3.68 -7.90
N PHE A 114 -7.87 4.35 -8.26
CA PHE A 114 -7.86 5.73 -8.78
C PHE A 114 -8.06 6.79 -7.69
N GLY A 115 -8.00 6.39 -6.41
CA GLY A 115 -8.28 7.29 -5.29
C GLY A 115 -9.75 7.76 -5.24
N GLU A 116 -10.64 7.06 -5.95
CA GLU A 116 -12.07 7.36 -5.95
C GLU A 116 -12.70 6.73 -4.71
N LYS A 117 -13.34 7.57 -3.90
CA LYS A 117 -14.18 7.11 -2.80
C LYS A 117 -15.61 6.94 -3.31
N PRO A 118 -16.34 5.87 -2.95
CA PRO A 118 -17.79 5.88 -3.11
C PRO A 118 -18.35 7.13 -2.41
N ALA A 119 -19.28 7.82 -3.06
CA ALA A 119 -19.81 9.07 -2.54
C ALA A 119 -20.31 8.88 -1.10
N ASP A 120 -19.80 9.66 -0.15
CA ASP A 120 -20.36 9.74 1.19
C ASP A 120 -21.78 10.32 1.07
N GLY A 121 -22.79 9.47 1.28
CA GLY A 121 -24.18 9.87 1.41
C GLY A 121 -24.88 10.27 0.10
N ALA A 122 -25.32 9.28 -0.67
CA ALA A 122 -26.61 9.42 -1.36
C ALA A 122 -27.72 9.13 -0.34
N PRO A 123 -28.70 10.02 -0.10
CA PRO A 123 -29.80 9.71 0.79
C PRO A 123 -30.72 8.71 0.12
N GLY A 124 -30.98 7.59 0.81
CA GLY A 124 -32.18 6.79 0.59
C GLY A 124 -32.15 5.84 -0.61
N GLY A 125 -31.37 4.77 -0.50
CA GLY A 125 -31.66 3.50 -1.17
C GLY A 125 -31.16 2.39 -0.27
N GLY A 126 -32.05 1.80 0.53
CA GLY A 126 -31.72 0.88 1.62
C GLY A 126 -31.03 -0.41 1.17
N GLY A 127 -29.72 -0.35 0.94
CA GLY A 127 -28.83 -1.50 1.00
C GLY A 127 -28.13 -1.49 2.35
N SER A 128 -28.35 -2.53 3.15
CA SER A 128 -27.62 -2.75 4.40
C SER A 128 -26.10 -2.72 4.16
N VAL A 129 -25.35 -2.24 5.15
CA VAL A 129 -23.87 -2.18 5.20
C VAL A 129 -23.21 -3.57 5.05
N GLU A 130 -24.01 -4.63 4.88
CA GLU A 130 -23.61 -5.98 4.48
C GLU A 130 -22.97 -6.05 3.10
N ALA A 131 -23.26 -5.13 2.18
CA ALA A 131 -22.78 -5.22 0.80
C ALA A 131 -21.31 -4.78 0.57
N LEU A 132 -20.58 -4.33 1.61
CA LEU A 132 -19.18 -3.84 1.46
C LEU A 132 -18.11 -4.89 1.79
N TYR A 133 -18.51 -5.99 2.45
CA TYR A 133 -17.62 -7.02 2.96
C TYR A 133 -18.07 -8.38 2.47
N ASP A 134 -17.19 -9.14 1.84
CA ASP A 134 -17.50 -10.47 1.29
C ASP A 134 -17.50 -11.59 2.35
N THR A 135 -16.89 -11.34 3.51
CA THR A 135 -16.69 -12.33 4.57
C THR A 135 -17.19 -11.79 5.90
N ALA A 136 -17.92 -12.63 6.65
CA ALA A 136 -18.39 -12.34 7.99
C ALA A 136 -18.07 -13.50 8.93
N LEU A 137 -17.38 -13.21 10.03
CA LEU A 137 -17.07 -14.15 11.11
C LEU A 137 -17.90 -13.77 12.33
N ASN A 138 -18.62 -14.75 12.88
CA ASN A 138 -19.43 -14.55 14.07
C ASN A 138 -18.66 -15.04 15.30
N GLY A 139 -18.69 -14.26 16.38
CA GLY A 139 -18.20 -14.70 17.68
C GLY A 139 -19.04 -15.86 18.23
N PRO A 140 -18.50 -16.67 19.14
CA PRO A 140 -17.26 -16.40 19.88
C PRO A 140 -15.98 -16.86 19.19
N ASN A 141 -16.04 -17.81 18.24
CA ASN A 141 -14.88 -18.39 17.55
C ASN A 141 -15.16 -18.57 16.05
N GLY A 142 -15.24 -17.48 15.30
CA GLY A 142 -15.47 -17.52 13.85
C GLY A 142 -14.16 -17.70 13.09
N GLU A 143 -14.13 -18.51 12.04
CA GLU A 143 -12.94 -18.70 11.19
C GLU A 143 -13.29 -18.65 9.70
N GLY A 144 -12.44 -18.01 8.91
CA GLY A 144 -12.57 -17.96 7.45
C GLY A 144 -11.49 -17.10 6.80
N ALA A 145 -11.10 -17.46 5.57
CA ALA A 145 -10.12 -16.72 4.76
C ALA A 145 -8.77 -16.42 5.48
N GLY A 146 -8.33 -17.32 6.37
CA GLY A 146 -7.10 -17.13 7.16
C GLY A 146 -7.23 -16.10 8.28
N VAL A 147 -8.46 -15.82 8.74
CA VAL A 147 -8.78 -14.97 9.87
C VAL A 147 -9.61 -15.77 10.87
N THR A 148 -9.26 -15.67 12.15
CA THR A 148 -9.97 -16.30 13.27
C THR A 148 -10.35 -15.22 14.28
N LEU A 149 -11.64 -15.07 14.57
CA LEU A 149 -12.20 -14.13 15.51
C LEU A 149 -12.45 -14.81 16.86
N ALA A 150 -11.80 -14.34 17.93
CA ALA A 150 -12.13 -14.62 19.31
C ALA A 150 -12.85 -13.40 19.92
N ALA A 151 -14.17 -13.49 20.10
CA ALA A 151 -15.01 -12.38 20.57
C ALA A 151 -16.19 -12.89 21.44
N SER A 152 -17.09 -11.99 21.86
CA SER A 152 -18.31 -12.41 22.57
C SER A 152 -19.35 -12.97 21.61
N ALA A 153 -20.29 -13.78 22.13
CA ALA A 153 -21.41 -14.27 21.33
C ALA A 153 -22.29 -13.09 20.87
N GLY A 154 -22.57 -13.01 19.57
CA GLY A 154 -23.31 -11.91 18.96
C GLY A 154 -22.44 -10.83 18.32
N ASP A 155 -21.12 -10.88 18.54
CA ASP A 155 -20.18 -10.00 17.84
C ASP A 155 -19.91 -10.50 16.42
N VAL A 156 -19.70 -9.58 15.48
CA VAL A 156 -19.49 -9.91 14.06
C VAL A 156 -18.32 -9.12 13.51
N LEU A 157 -17.31 -9.82 12.98
CA LEU A 157 -16.23 -9.23 12.19
C LEU A 157 -16.53 -9.40 10.71
N ARG A 158 -16.48 -8.32 9.93
CA ARG A 158 -16.69 -8.33 8.49
C ARG A 158 -15.48 -7.74 7.77
N PHE A 159 -15.00 -8.41 6.74
CA PHE A 159 -13.83 -7.98 5.95
C PHE A 159 -13.91 -8.54 4.53
N ASN A 160 -12.99 -8.12 3.66
CA ASN A 160 -12.84 -8.66 2.31
C ASN A 160 -11.70 -9.68 2.27
N ALA A 161 -11.99 -10.90 1.84
CA ALA A 161 -11.02 -11.99 1.75
C ALA A 161 -9.90 -11.65 0.76
N LEU A 162 -8.65 -11.96 1.13
CA LEU A 162 -7.49 -11.75 0.28
C LEU A 162 -6.88 -13.10 -0.11
N PRO A 163 -7.09 -13.56 -1.36
CA PRO A 163 -6.63 -14.88 -1.80
C PRO A 163 -5.10 -14.98 -1.84
N ASP A 164 -4.42 -13.86 -2.11
CA ASP A 164 -2.97 -13.78 -2.26
C ASP A 164 -2.34 -12.75 -1.29
N GLY A 165 -1.06 -12.94 -0.98
CA GLY A 165 -0.28 -12.00 -0.17
C GLY A 165 0.60 -12.70 0.87
N GLY A 166 1.09 -11.90 1.82
CA GLY A 166 1.83 -12.40 2.98
C GLY A 166 1.04 -13.49 3.71
N SER A 167 1.78 -14.48 4.24
CA SER A 167 1.20 -15.60 5.00
C SER A 167 1.81 -15.71 6.40
N ALA A 168 2.47 -14.65 6.87
CA ALA A 168 3.00 -14.64 8.22
C ALA A 168 1.84 -14.46 9.21
N PRO A 169 1.85 -15.18 10.34
CA PRO A 169 0.84 -15.02 11.36
C PRO A 169 0.94 -13.61 11.99
N ALA A 170 -0.21 -12.97 12.13
CA ALA A 170 -0.40 -11.67 12.78
C ALA A 170 -1.60 -11.75 13.73
N THR A 171 -1.64 -10.83 14.69
CA THR A 171 -2.74 -10.71 15.66
C THR A 171 -3.20 -9.27 15.74
N MET A 172 -4.51 -9.07 15.88
CA MET A 172 -5.16 -7.79 16.09
C MET A 172 -6.02 -7.86 17.35
N ASP A 173 -5.76 -6.97 18.30
CA ASP A 173 -6.62 -6.80 19.47
C ASP A 173 -7.53 -5.58 19.30
N VAL A 174 -8.83 -5.77 19.53
CA VAL A 174 -9.86 -4.74 19.37
C VAL A 174 -10.33 -4.27 20.74
N PHE A 175 -10.22 -2.96 20.98
CA PHE A 175 -10.64 -2.29 22.19
C PHE A 175 -11.80 -1.34 21.89
N VAL A 176 -12.81 -1.33 22.76
CA VAL A 176 -13.91 -0.35 22.74
C VAL A 176 -13.98 0.28 24.13
N GLY A 177 -13.87 1.61 24.20
CA GLY A 177 -13.92 2.31 25.49
C GLY A 177 -12.80 1.92 26.47
N GLY A 178 -11.66 1.43 25.95
CA GLY A 178 -10.53 0.96 26.76
C GLY A 178 -10.63 -0.49 27.26
N GLN A 179 -11.72 -1.21 26.97
CA GLN A 179 -11.84 -2.64 27.24
C GLN A 179 -11.57 -3.45 25.97
N GLN A 180 -10.78 -4.52 26.07
CA GLN A 180 -10.60 -5.46 24.97
C GLN A 180 -11.89 -6.26 24.78
N VAL A 181 -12.45 -6.23 23.58
CA VAL A 181 -13.71 -6.89 23.23
C VAL A 181 -13.51 -8.06 22.25
N ALA A 182 -12.40 -8.07 21.51
CA ALA A 182 -12.05 -9.17 20.63
C ALA A 182 -10.53 -9.30 20.44
N SER A 183 -10.08 -10.50 20.09
CA SER A 183 -8.77 -10.78 19.54
C SER A 183 -8.93 -11.52 18.22
N VAL A 184 -8.17 -11.12 17.20
CA VAL A 184 -8.30 -11.63 15.84
C VAL A 184 -6.94 -12.14 15.39
N ALA A 185 -6.80 -13.44 15.20
CA ALA A 185 -5.65 -14.02 14.52
C ALA A 185 -5.86 -13.87 13.02
N CYS A 186 -4.87 -13.36 12.29
CA CYS A 186 -4.96 -13.15 10.85
C CYS A 186 -3.60 -13.32 10.17
N LEU A 187 -3.59 -13.27 8.85
CA LEU A 187 -2.35 -13.21 8.06
C LEU A 187 -1.93 -11.74 7.85
N ASP A 188 -0.63 -11.48 7.76
CA ASP A 188 -0.04 -10.16 7.52
C ASP A 188 -0.54 -9.47 6.23
N ARG A 189 -1.06 -10.23 5.24
CA ARG A 189 -1.74 -9.65 4.06
C ARG A 189 -2.93 -8.74 4.41
N TYR A 190 -3.54 -8.94 5.59
CA TYR A 190 -4.66 -8.13 6.05
C TYR A 190 -4.22 -6.82 6.70
N THR A 191 -2.96 -6.64 7.07
CA THR A 191 -2.49 -5.39 7.71
C THR A 191 -2.81 -4.15 6.88
N GLY A 192 -3.46 -3.17 7.51
CA GLY A 192 -3.91 -1.92 6.88
C GLY A 192 -5.19 -2.04 6.04
N LYS A 193 -5.79 -3.23 5.92
CA LYS A 193 -7.05 -3.43 5.19
C LYS A 193 -8.24 -3.05 6.05
N LEU A 194 -9.31 -2.59 5.43
CA LEU A 194 -10.51 -2.19 6.13
C LEU A 194 -11.29 -3.41 6.65
N PHE A 195 -11.88 -3.25 7.82
CA PHE A 195 -12.84 -4.17 8.38
C PHE A 195 -13.97 -3.41 9.08
N SER A 196 -15.06 -4.11 9.34
CA SER A 196 -16.12 -3.68 10.22
C SER A 196 -16.28 -4.67 11.37
N PHE A 197 -16.46 -4.17 12.58
CA PHE A 197 -16.69 -4.98 13.76
C PHE A 197 -17.92 -4.49 14.49
N THR A 198 -18.90 -5.37 14.66
CA THR A 198 -20.14 -5.08 15.39
C THR A 198 -20.05 -5.73 16.76
N THR A 199 -20.22 -4.94 17.81
CA THR A 199 -20.29 -5.41 19.22
C THR A 199 -21.38 -4.66 19.95
N GLY A 200 -22.18 -5.37 20.75
CA GLY A 200 -23.31 -4.77 21.47
C GLY A 200 -24.32 -4.04 20.58
N GLY A 201 -24.47 -4.48 19.31
CA GLY A 201 -25.34 -3.85 18.31
C GLY A 201 -24.76 -2.59 17.65
N VAL A 202 -23.57 -2.12 18.07
CA VAL A 202 -22.89 -0.96 17.50
C VAL A 202 -21.84 -1.43 16.50
N THR A 203 -21.84 -0.83 15.31
CA THR A 203 -20.89 -1.16 14.24
C THR A 203 -19.75 -0.15 14.19
N HIS A 204 -18.53 -0.64 14.35
CA HIS A 204 -17.29 0.11 14.20
C HIS A 204 -16.62 -0.24 12.87
N THR A 205 -15.86 0.70 12.30
CA THR A 205 -15.04 0.46 11.10
C THR A 205 -13.62 0.92 11.38
N GLY A 206 -12.65 0.12 10.94
CA GLY A 206 -11.24 0.37 11.18
C GLY A 206 -10.38 -0.31 10.14
N SER A 207 -9.07 -0.25 10.34
CA SER A 207 -8.10 -1.00 9.56
C SER A 207 -7.39 -2.02 10.43
N PHE A 208 -7.12 -3.21 9.91
CA PHE A 208 -6.35 -4.23 10.62
C PHE A 208 -4.98 -3.68 11.04
N ALA A 209 -4.74 -3.69 12.34
CA ALA A 209 -3.50 -3.27 12.98
C ALA A 209 -3.30 -4.14 14.22
N ALA A 210 -2.09 -4.12 14.81
CA ALA A 210 -1.84 -4.90 16.03
C ALA A 210 -2.81 -4.54 17.17
N VAL A 211 -3.18 -3.25 17.26
CA VAL A 211 -4.13 -2.73 18.25
C VAL A 211 -5.08 -1.76 17.56
N VAL A 212 -6.39 -1.94 17.76
CA VAL A 212 -7.44 -1.04 17.27
C VAL A 212 -8.25 -0.52 18.45
N ASN A 213 -8.34 0.81 18.57
CA ASN A 213 -9.08 1.46 19.65
C ASN A 213 -10.29 2.22 19.07
N PHE A 214 -11.49 1.81 19.48
CA PHE A 214 -12.72 2.55 19.23
C PHE A 214 -13.14 3.31 20.48
N ALA A 215 -13.65 4.53 20.28
CA ALA A 215 -14.28 5.27 21.35
C ALA A 215 -15.53 4.52 21.84
N ALA A 216 -15.80 4.58 23.15
CA ALA A 216 -17.10 4.18 23.67
C ALA A 216 -18.18 5.07 23.05
N VAL A 217 -19.23 4.48 22.51
CA VAL A 217 -20.40 5.25 22.10
C VAL A 217 -21.14 5.63 23.37
N GLN A 218 -21.19 6.93 23.68
CA GLN A 218 -22.11 7.41 24.71
C GLN A 218 -23.52 7.26 24.16
N MET A 219 -24.32 6.39 24.78
CA MET A 219 -25.76 6.31 24.56
C MET A 219 -26.45 7.49 25.24
#